data_AF-A0A6B2CK02-F1
#
_entry.id   AF-A0A6B2CK02-F1
#
_cell.length_a   1.000
_cell.length_b   1.000
_cell.length_c   1.000
_cell.angle_alpha   90.00
_cell.angle_beta   90.00
_cell.angle_gamma   90.00
#
_symmetry.space_group_name_H-M   'P 1'
#
loop_
_entity.id
_entity.type
_entity.pdbx_description
1 polymer ?
#
loop_
_entity_poly.entity_id
_entity_poly.type
_entity_poly.pdbx_seq_one_letter_code
_entity_poly.pdbx_strand_id
1 'polypeptide(L)'
;MRAQLGLLSIALPLIPYIVVFMYGDPAARVTSLAFMGLSLITGVLGMFRGNPLIEPLITVIFMSLILALSSGYLVYVTHVYVLYVNPMGLTTLGYSIGFVELAVVVSMMLRMYNRLYSELVSKGYSEEEVKGELSEYVKHMLMMSSVAFVASILVYLAFSLTTVSFLDPITALVIFLVIYVVLMRYTVRVQ
;
A
#
# COMPACT_ATOMS: atom_id res chain seq x y z
N MET A 1 -18.54 -8.62 2.24
CA MET A 1 -17.56 -7.54 2.50
C MET A 1 -16.30 -8.01 3.25
N ARG A 2 -16.40 -8.67 4.43
CA ARG A 2 -15.23 -9.11 5.21
C ARG A 2 -14.17 -9.89 4.40
N ALA A 3 -14.57 -10.88 3.61
CA ALA A 3 -13.65 -11.66 2.78
C ALA A 3 -12.98 -10.81 1.68
N GLN A 4 -13.72 -9.87 1.07
CA GLN A 4 -13.19 -8.96 0.05
C GLN A 4 -12.14 -8.03 0.64
N LEU A 5 -12.39 -7.47 1.82
CA LEU A 5 -11.40 -6.68 2.57
C LEU A 5 -10.14 -7.49 2.88
N GLY A 6 -10.31 -8.76 3.32
CA GLY A 6 -9.18 -9.67 3.55
C GLY A 6 -8.34 -9.90 2.29
N LEU A 7 -9.00 -10.21 1.17
CA LEU A 7 -8.32 -10.39 -0.12
C LEU A 7 -7.60 -9.12 -0.57
N LEU A 8 -8.24 -7.96 -0.48
CA LEU A 8 -7.62 -6.68 -0.84
C LEU A 8 -6.43 -6.34 0.07
N SER A 9 -6.54 -6.62 1.38
CA SER A 9 -5.44 -6.37 2.32
C SER A 9 -4.18 -7.17 2.01
N ILE A 10 -4.34 -8.35 1.39
CA ILE A 10 -3.23 -9.20 0.99
C ILE A 10 -2.75 -8.88 -0.43
N ALA A 11 -3.67 -8.64 -1.37
CA ALA A 11 -3.31 -8.50 -2.78
C ALA A 11 -2.62 -7.15 -3.08
N LEU A 12 -3.11 -6.05 -2.49
CA LEU A 12 -2.63 -4.71 -2.80
C LEU A 12 -1.13 -4.49 -2.44
N PRO A 13 -0.62 -4.97 -1.28
CA PRO A 13 0.80 -4.88 -0.95
C PRO A 13 1.73 -5.65 -1.90
N LEU A 14 1.20 -6.58 -2.71
CA LEU A 14 2.02 -7.37 -3.60
C LEU A 14 2.43 -6.61 -4.89
N ILE A 15 1.68 -5.57 -5.23
CA ILE A 15 1.83 -4.82 -6.49
C ILE A 15 3.26 -4.23 -6.65
N PRO A 16 3.86 -3.57 -5.64
CA PRO A 16 5.23 -3.08 -5.73
C PRO A 16 6.27 -4.17 -6.05
N TYR A 17 6.13 -5.38 -5.50
CA TYR A 17 7.08 -6.46 -5.80
C TYR A 17 6.98 -6.94 -7.25
N ILE A 18 5.77 -6.93 -7.82
CA ILE A 18 5.55 -7.25 -9.23
C ILE A 18 6.28 -6.22 -10.11
N VAL A 19 6.24 -4.94 -9.74
CA VAL A 19 6.98 -3.90 -10.46
C VAL A 19 8.48 -4.16 -10.41
N VAL A 20 9.05 -4.46 -9.24
CA VAL A 20 10.48 -4.79 -9.13
C VAL A 20 10.82 -6.05 -9.93
N PHE A 21 9.95 -7.05 -9.94
CA PHE A 21 10.15 -8.27 -10.72
C PHE A 21 10.16 -8.01 -12.23
N MET A 22 9.31 -7.11 -12.72
CA MET A 22 9.24 -6.82 -14.16
C MET A 22 10.39 -5.95 -14.65
N TYR A 23 10.79 -4.96 -13.85
CA TYR A 23 11.75 -3.92 -14.27
C TYR A 23 13.14 -4.03 -13.65
N GLY A 24 13.32 -4.98 -12.73
CA GLY A 24 14.59 -5.28 -12.08
C GLY A 24 15.50 -6.18 -12.90
N ASP A 25 16.80 -6.10 -12.58
CA ASP A 25 17.81 -7.07 -13.00
C ASP A 25 17.62 -8.44 -12.31
N PRO A 26 18.35 -9.50 -12.70
CA PRO A 26 18.15 -10.83 -12.13
C PRO A 26 18.23 -10.88 -10.59
N ALA A 27 19.12 -10.09 -9.98
CA ALA A 27 19.22 -9.99 -8.53
C ALA A 27 17.95 -9.37 -7.92
N ALA A 28 17.49 -8.22 -8.44
CA ALA A 28 16.28 -7.55 -7.97
C ALA A 28 15.03 -8.42 -8.13
N ARG A 29 14.94 -9.21 -9.21
CA ARG A 29 13.83 -10.15 -9.43
C ARG A 29 13.77 -11.24 -8.37
N VAL A 30 14.91 -11.83 -8.04
CA VAL A 30 14.97 -12.89 -7.02
C VAL A 30 14.65 -12.29 -5.64
N THR A 31 15.23 -11.13 -5.32
CA THR A 31 14.96 -10.43 -4.06
C THR A 31 13.48 -10.05 -3.93
N SER A 32 12.86 -9.53 -4.98
CA SER A 32 11.44 -9.15 -4.95
C SER A 32 10.53 -10.35 -4.76
N LEU A 33 10.81 -11.50 -5.41
CA LEU A 33 10.06 -12.73 -5.20
C LEU A 33 10.20 -13.26 -3.77
N ALA A 34 11.42 -13.24 -3.21
CA ALA A 34 11.65 -13.67 -1.83
C ALA A 34 10.89 -12.79 -0.83
N PHE A 35 10.95 -11.47 -0.99
CA PHE A 35 10.23 -10.52 -0.15
C PHE A 35 8.71 -10.59 -0.34
N MET A 36 8.23 -10.80 -1.56
CA MET A 36 6.82 -11.04 -1.85
C MET A 36 6.31 -12.30 -1.14
N GLY A 37 7.08 -13.40 -1.17
CA GLY A 37 6.73 -14.63 -0.47
C GLY A 37 6.68 -14.45 1.05
N LEU A 38 7.68 -13.78 1.62
CA LEU A 38 7.70 -13.45 3.06
C LEU A 38 6.53 -12.54 3.45
N SER A 39 6.26 -11.51 2.65
CA SER A 39 5.12 -10.61 2.82
C SER A 39 3.81 -11.38 2.87
N LEU A 40 3.56 -12.24 1.87
CA LEU A 40 2.34 -13.04 1.79
C LEU A 40 2.18 -13.97 3.00
N ILE A 41 3.25 -14.67 3.41
CA ILE A 41 3.23 -15.53 4.60
C ILE A 41 2.86 -14.71 5.84
N THR A 42 3.52 -13.56 6.03
CA THR A 42 3.26 -12.68 7.17
C THR A 42 1.87 -12.07 7.15
N GLY A 43 1.31 -11.82 5.97
CA GLY A 43 -0.05 -11.31 5.78
C GLY A 43 -1.11 -12.33 6.13
N VAL A 44 -0.97 -13.55 5.61
CA VAL A 44 -1.86 -14.66 5.94
C VAL A 44 -1.82 -14.94 7.45
N LEU A 45 -0.62 -15.04 8.06
CA LEU A 45 -0.47 -15.21 9.51
C LEU A 45 -1.03 -14.01 10.28
N GLY A 46 -0.84 -12.79 9.77
CA GLY A 46 -1.37 -11.56 10.35
C GLY A 46 -2.89 -11.56 10.38
N MET A 47 -3.55 -11.97 9.30
CA MET A 47 -5.00 -12.12 9.26
C MET A 47 -5.50 -13.14 10.29
N PHE A 48 -4.85 -14.31 10.40
CA PHE A 48 -5.23 -15.33 11.39
C PHE A 48 -5.07 -14.83 12.82
N ARG A 49 -4.10 -13.95 13.08
CA ARG A 49 -3.87 -13.32 14.39
C ARG A 49 -4.73 -12.06 14.62
N GLY A 50 -5.66 -11.73 13.71
CA GLY A 50 -6.49 -10.52 13.80
C GLY A 50 -5.74 -9.21 13.54
N ASN A 51 -4.53 -9.29 13.00
CA ASN A 51 -3.68 -8.15 12.67
C ASN A 51 -3.38 -8.10 11.15
N PRO A 52 -4.36 -7.68 10.32
CA PRO A 52 -4.18 -7.57 8.86
C PRO A 52 -3.23 -6.43 8.44
N LEU A 53 -2.70 -5.63 9.38
CA LEU A 53 -1.77 -4.53 9.08
C LEU A 53 -0.33 -4.99 8.92
N ILE A 54 0.00 -6.22 9.34
CA ILE A 54 1.39 -6.71 9.37
C ILE A 54 2.01 -6.72 7.96
N GLU A 55 1.31 -7.27 6.97
CA GLU A 55 1.83 -7.39 5.61
C GLU A 55 2.06 -6.04 4.92
N PRO A 56 1.11 -5.08 4.92
CA PRO A 56 1.37 -3.75 4.39
C PRO A 56 2.59 -3.08 5.05
N LEU A 57 2.76 -3.21 6.36
CA LEU A 57 3.91 -2.62 7.07
C LEU A 57 5.24 -3.30 6.71
N ILE A 58 5.26 -4.63 6.62
CA ILE A 58 6.44 -5.37 6.16
C ILE A 58 6.78 -5.01 4.72
N THR A 59 5.76 -4.80 3.89
CA THR A 59 5.94 -4.34 2.52
C THR A 59 6.60 -2.97 2.46
N VAL A 60 6.19 -2.02 3.29
CA VAL A 60 6.86 -0.72 3.39
C VAL A 60 8.35 -0.91 3.72
N ILE A 61 8.70 -1.78 4.67
CA ILE A 61 10.09 -2.05 5.07
C ILE A 61 10.89 -2.64 3.90
N PHE A 62 10.39 -3.70 3.28
CA PHE A 62 11.08 -4.38 2.18
C PHE A 62 11.21 -3.50 0.93
N MET A 63 10.18 -2.72 0.60
CA MET A 63 10.24 -1.78 -0.52
C MET A 63 11.19 -0.62 -0.25
N SER A 64 11.25 -0.12 0.98
CA SER A 64 12.25 0.89 1.38
C SER A 64 13.67 0.36 1.25
N LEU A 65 13.90 -0.92 1.61
CA LEU A 65 15.19 -1.57 1.42
C LEU A 65 15.55 -1.74 -0.06
N ILE A 66 14.61 -2.21 -0.90
CA ILE A 66 14.83 -2.33 -2.35
C ILE A 66 15.13 -0.96 -2.96
N LEU A 67 14.39 0.07 -2.57
CA LEU A 67 14.65 1.44 -3.00
C LEU A 67 16.05 1.87 -2.58
N ALA A 68 16.44 1.74 -1.31
CA ALA A 68 17.78 2.12 -0.85
C ALA A 68 18.91 1.38 -1.57
N LEU A 69 18.73 0.08 -1.87
CA LEU A 69 19.71 -0.74 -2.58
C LEU A 69 19.78 -0.43 -4.08
N SER A 70 18.69 0.07 -4.67
CA SER A 70 18.61 0.44 -6.10
C SER A 70 18.93 1.91 -6.35
N SER A 71 18.64 2.79 -5.39
CA SER A 71 18.89 4.23 -5.44
C SER A 71 20.30 4.53 -4.95
N GLY A 72 21.29 4.26 -5.80
CA GLY A 72 22.50 5.09 -5.95
C GLY A 72 23.46 5.31 -4.78
N TYR A 73 23.09 5.22 -3.50
CA TYR A 73 23.91 5.64 -2.37
C TYR A 73 25.05 4.64 -2.12
N LEU A 74 24.76 3.34 -2.27
CA LEU A 74 25.80 2.32 -2.38
C LEU A 74 26.57 2.43 -3.70
N VAL A 75 25.88 2.68 -4.83
CA VAL A 75 26.48 2.82 -6.15
C VAL A 75 27.51 3.97 -6.20
N TYR A 76 27.27 5.07 -5.49
CA TYR A 76 28.16 6.22 -5.43
C TYR A 76 29.45 5.92 -4.65
N VAL A 77 29.36 5.05 -3.63
CA VAL A 77 30.51 4.67 -2.79
C VAL A 77 31.26 3.46 -3.35
N THR A 78 30.56 2.49 -3.95
CA THR A 78 31.13 1.21 -4.39
C THR A 78 31.22 1.05 -5.90
N HIS A 79 30.61 1.95 -6.69
CA HIS A 79 30.48 1.86 -8.15
C HIS A 79 29.80 0.57 -8.65
N VAL A 80 29.11 -0.15 -7.76
CA VAL A 80 28.41 -1.41 -8.06
C VAL A 80 26.94 -1.26 -7.69
N TYR A 81 26.05 -1.52 -8.65
CA TYR A 81 24.63 -1.72 -8.38
C TYR A 81 24.46 -3.05 -7.65
N VAL A 82 24.09 -3.00 -6.37
CA VAL A 82 23.76 -4.21 -5.60
C VAL A 82 22.42 -4.79 -6.09
N LEU A 83 21.47 -3.90 -6.40
CA LEU A 83 20.24 -4.19 -7.11
C LEU A 83 20.03 -3.11 -8.18
N TYR A 84 19.57 -3.48 -9.36
CA TYR A 84 19.25 -2.49 -10.39
C TYR A 84 17.78 -2.61 -10.81
N VAL A 85 17.06 -1.50 -10.69
CA VAL A 85 15.72 -1.31 -11.27
C VAL A 85 15.85 -0.23 -12.32
N ASN A 86 15.40 -0.50 -13.54
CA ASN A 86 15.55 0.47 -14.62
C ASN A 86 14.73 1.76 -14.35
N PRO A 87 15.06 2.90 -14.98
CA PRO A 87 14.41 4.19 -14.68
C PRO A 87 12.88 4.19 -14.87
N MET A 88 12.38 3.45 -15.85
CA MET A 88 10.94 3.27 -16.07
C MET A 88 10.29 2.50 -14.90
N GLY A 89 10.98 1.50 -14.39
CA GLY A 89 10.61 0.72 -13.21
C GLY A 89 10.60 1.55 -11.94
N LEU A 90 11.59 2.41 -11.72
CA LEU A 90 11.64 3.31 -10.56
C LEU A 90 10.45 4.28 -10.55
N THR A 91 10.09 4.81 -11.72
CA THR A 91 8.92 5.68 -11.87
C THR A 91 7.63 4.90 -11.59
N THR A 92 7.51 3.70 -12.16
CA THR A 92 6.36 2.78 -11.93
C THR A 92 6.24 2.40 -10.45
N LEU A 93 7.37 2.20 -9.79
CA LEU A 93 7.47 1.83 -8.40
C LEU A 93 6.92 2.93 -7.49
N GLY A 94 7.19 4.20 -7.82
CA GLY A 94 6.61 5.36 -7.13
C GLY A 94 5.08 5.32 -7.04
N TYR A 95 4.37 5.04 -8.15
CA TYR A 95 2.90 4.90 -8.12
C TYR A 95 2.47 3.64 -7.35
N SER A 96 3.25 2.55 -7.46
CA SER A 96 2.90 1.27 -6.86
C SER A 96 2.87 1.32 -5.32
N ILE A 97 3.67 2.19 -4.70
CA ILE A 97 3.73 2.37 -3.24
C ILE A 97 2.39 2.81 -2.68
N GLY A 98 1.62 3.63 -3.41
CA GLY A 98 0.33 4.07 -2.92
C GLY A 98 -0.72 2.93 -2.85
N PHE A 99 -0.51 1.80 -3.55
CA PHE A 99 -1.32 0.60 -3.30
C PHE A 99 -1.04 -0.02 -1.93
N VAL A 100 0.18 0.11 -1.41
CA VAL A 100 0.53 -0.31 -0.04
C VAL A 100 -0.21 0.55 0.98
N GLU A 101 -0.33 1.86 0.73
CA GLU A 101 -1.11 2.74 1.60
C GLU A 101 -2.61 2.42 1.56
N LEU A 102 -3.16 2.19 0.37
CA LEU A 102 -4.54 1.73 0.23
C LEU A 102 -4.75 0.40 0.95
N ALA A 103 -3.76 -0.49 0.94
CA ALA A 103 -3.79 -1.74 1.71
C ALA A 103 -3.82 -1.49 3.22
N VAL A 104 -3.03 -0.54 3.74
CA VAL A 104 -3.09 -0.14 5.16
C VAL A 104 -4.50 0.31 5.54
N VAL A 105 -5.11 1.14 4.70
CA VAL A 105 -6.48 1.63 4.87
C VAL A 105 -7.50 0.48 4.87
N VAL A 106 -7.42 -0.43 3.89
CA VAL A 106 -8.26 -1.63 3.81
C VAL A 106 -8.08 -2.52 5.05
N SER A 107 -6.85 -2.73 5.51
CA SER A 107 -6.54 -3.51 6.71
C SER A 107 -7.09 -2.88 7.98
N MET A 108 -7.06 -1.55 8.09
CA MET A 108 -7.72 -0.82 9.18
C MET A 108 -9.24 -1.00 9.13
N MET A 109 -9.85 -0.89 7.95
CA MET A 109 -11.28 -1.14 7.76
C MET A 109 -11.67 -2.57 8.14
N LEU A 110 -10.87 -3.57 7.76
CA LEU A 110 -11.10 -4.97 8.13
C LEU A 110 -11.06 -5.18 9.64
N ARG A 111 -10.06 -4.59 10.31
CA ARG A 111 -9.96 -4.66 11.77
C ARG A 111 -11.16 -4.00 12.43
N MET A 112 -11.56 -2.82 11.95
CA MET A 112 -12.73 -2.09 12.48
C MET A 112 -14.03 -2.85 12.23
N TYR A 113 -14.22 -3.41 11.03
CA TYR A 113 -15.37 -4.24 10.68
C TYR A 113 -15.49 -5.41 11.65
N ASN A 114 -14.40 -6.16 11.88
CA ASN A 114 -14.41 -7.31 12.79
C ASN A 114 -14.73 -6.91 14.24
N ARG A 115 -14.16 -5.79 14.71
CA ARG A 115 -14.41 -5.26 16.05
C ARG A 115 -15.88 -4.85 16.22
N LEU A 116 -16.40 -4.00 15.33
CA LEU A 116 -17.77 -3.50 15.39
C LEU A 116 -18.79 -4.62 15.20
N TYR A 117 -18.52 -5.58 14.31
CA TYR A 117 -19.35 -6.77 14.15
C TYR A 117 -19.47 -7.53 15.46
N SER A 118 -18.34 -7.85 16.10
CA SER A 118 -18.34 -8.56 17.38
C SER A 118 -19.07 -7.76 18.48
N GLU A 119 -18.84 -6.45 18.54
CA GLU A 119 -19.42 -5.59 19.57
C GLU A 119 -20.96 -5.48 19.41
N LEU A 120 -21.45 -5.19 18.21
CA LEU A 120 -22.88 -5.03 17.96
C LEU A 120 -23.64 -6.35 18.09
N VAL A 121 -23.10 -7.45 17.56
CA VAL A 121 -23.74 -8.76 17.75
C VAL A 121 -23.78 -9.15 19.23
N SER A 122 -22.73 -8.87 20.01
CA SER A 122 -22.74 -9.14 21.46
C SER A 122 -23.74 -8.29 22.25
N LYS A 123 -24.16 -7.14 21.72
CA LYS A 123 -25.21 -6.27 22.29
C LYS A 123 -26.63 -6.70 21.89
N GLY A 124 -26.79 -7.76 21.10
CA GLY A 124 -28.09 -8.32 20.72
C GLY A 124 -28.67 -7.78 19.41
N TYR A 125 -27.91 -7.01 18.63
CA TYR A 125 -28.33 -6.62 17.28
C TYR A 125 -28.34 -7.82 16.32
N SER A 126 -29.27 -7.81 15.36
CA SER A 126 -29.36 -8.85 14.34
C SER A 126 -28.10 -8.90 13.49
N GLU A 127 -27.55 -10.10 13.25
CA GLU A 127 -26.37 -10.25 12.40
C GLU A 127 -26.59 -9.71 10.99
N GLU A 128 -27.81 -9.82 10.46
CA GLU A 128 -28.13 -9.38 9.11
C GLU A 128 -28.08 -7.85 8.99
N GLU A 129 -28.68 -7.15 9.95
CA GLU A 129 -28.64 -5.69 10.06
C GLU A 129 -27.21 -5.19 10.22
N VAL A 130 -26.44 -5.78 11.15
CA VAL A 130 -25.04 -5.40 11.38
C VAL A 130 -24.18 -5.64 10.14
N LYS A 131 -24.37 -6.76 9.43
CA LYS A 131 -23.63 -7.03 8.18
C LYS A 131 -24.00 -6.06 7.07
N GLY A 132 -25.28 -5.69 6.96
CA GLY A 132 -25.78 -4.71 5.99
C GLY A 132 -25.13 -3.35 6.18
N GLU A 133 -25.31 -2.77 7.36
CA GLU A 133 -24.80 -1.43 7.72
C GLU A 133 -23.27 -1.34 7.62
N LEU A 134 -22.55 -2.33 8.18
CA LEU A 134 -21.09 -2.34 8.10
C LEU A 134 -20.59 -2.51 6.67
N SER A 135 -21.29 -3.29 5.83
CA SER A 135 -20.91 -3.46 4.43
C SER A 135 -21.14 -2.19 3.64
N GLU A 136 -22.23 -1.47 3.89
CA GLU A 136 -22.52 -0.19 3.25
C GLU A 136 -21.52 0.89 3.66
N TYR A 137 -21.24 1.00 4.96
CA TYR A 137 -20.21 1.91 5.48
C TYR A 137 -18.85 1.63 4.85
N VAL A 138 -18.40 0.36 4.83
CA VAL A 138 -17.13 -0.03 4.21
C VAL A 138 -17.12 0.30 2.72
N LYS A 139 -18.22 0.06 1.99
CA LYS A 139 -18.31 0.35 0.57
C LYS A 139 -18.11 1.84 0.29
N HIS A 140 -18.77 2.70 1.06
CA HIS A 140 -18.60 4.16 0.94
C HIS A 140 -17.16 4.58 1.25
N MET A 141 -16.58 4.04 2.32
CA MET A 141 -15.22 4.37 2.72
C MET A 141 -14.18 3.88 1.69
N LEU A 142 -14.34 2.68 1.13
CA LEU A 142 -13.50 2.19 0.05
C LEU A 142 -13.62 3.05 -1.21
N MET A 143 -14.83 3.47 -1.57
CA MET A 143 -15.05 4.37 -2.71
C MET A 143 -14.33 5.69 -2.52
N MET A 144 -14.50 6.34 -1.37
CA MET A 144 -13.83 7.61 -1.05
C MET A 144 -12.31 7.46 -1.02
N SER A 145 -11.79 6.37 -0.45
CA SER A 145 -10.35 6.08 -0.41
C SER A 145 -9.79 5.84 -1.81
N SER A 146 -10.54 5.15 -2.67
CA SER A 146 -10.14 4.89 -4.05
C SER A 146 -10.13 6.18 -4.88
N VAL A 147 -11.11 7.05 -4.71
CA VAL A 147 -11.16 8.37 -5.37
C VAL A 147 -9.99 9.24 -4.92
N ALA A 148 -9.72 9.32 -3.61
CA ALA A 148 -8.58 10.05 -3.08
C ALA A 148 -7.25 9.50 -3.59
N PHE A 149 -7.13 8.17 -3.69
CA PHE A 149 -5.97 7.49 -4.24
C PHE A 149 -5.73 7.86 -5.72
N VAL A 150 -6.76 7.77 -6.55
CA VAL A 150 -6.68 8.16 -7.98
C VAL A 150 -6.32 9.62 -8.13
N ALA A 151 -6.96 10.52 -7.36
CA ALA A 151 -6.63 11.95 -7.38
C ALA A 151 -5.17 12.21 -7.01
N SER A 152 -4.65 11.49 -6.00
CA SER A 152 -3.24 11.61 -5.58
C SER A 152 -2.30 11.13 -6.69
N ILE A 153 -2.61 10.02 -7.38
CA ILE A 153 -1.81 9.53 -8.52
C ILE A 153 -1.79 10.58 -9.65
N LEU A 154 -2.92 11.20 -9.96
CA LEU A 154 -3.01 12.23 -10.99
C LEU A 154 -2.14 13.45 -10.63
N VAL A 155 -2.11 13.84 -9.36
CA VAL A 155 -1.24 14.93 -8.89
C VAL A 155 0.23 14.55 -9.03
N TYR A 156 0.61 13.33 -8.62
CA TYR A 156 1.99 12.86 -8.78
C TYR A 156 2.41 12.76 -10.25
N LEU A 157 1.53 12.29 -11.15
CA LEU A 157 1.75 12.29 -12.59
C LEU A 157 1.91 13.72 -13.15
N ALA A 158 1.08 14.67 -12.69
CA ALA A 158 1.20 16.06 -13.10
C ALA A 158 2.57 16.65 -12.70
N PHE A 159 3.06 16.33 -11.50
CA PHE A 159 4.39 16.74 -11.05
C PHE A 159 5.53 16.03 -11.80
N SER A 160 5.40 14.73 -12.08
CA SER A 160 6.46 13.99 -12.78
C SER A 160 6.58 14.38 -14.26
N LEU A 161 5.46 14.72 -14.91
CA LEU A 161 5.42 15.15 -16.32
C LEU A 161 5.83 16.60 -16.54
N THR A 162 5.67 17.47 -15.54
CA THR A 162 5.97 18.91 -15.71
C THR A 162 7.45 19.24 -15.79
N THR A 163 8.36 18.25 -15.70
CA THR A 163 9.81 18.44 -15.87
C THR A 163 10.32 19.68 -15.12
N VAL A 164 9.80 19.95 -13.92
CA VAL A 164 10.38 20.98 -13.08
C VAL A 164 11.69 20.39 -12.60
N SER A 165 12.80 20.75 -13.25
CA SER A 165 14.15 20.23 -13.00
C SER A 165 14.67 20.42 -11.55
N PHE A 166 13.83 20.91 -10.64
CA PHE A 166 14.10 21.10 -9.22
C PHE A 166 13.51 20.02 -8.31
N LEU A 167 12.52 19.24 -8.75
CA LEU A 167 11.86 18.23 -7.92
C LEU A 167 12.40 16.84 -8.28
N ASP A 168 13.28 16.31 -7.42
CA ASP A 168 13.72 14.93 -7.54
C ASP A 168 12.54 13.95 -7.29
N PRO A 169 12.60 12.72 -7.83
CA PRO A 169 11.53 11.73 -7.70
C PRO A 169 11.14 11.40 -6.25
N ILE A 170 12.07 11.50 -5.30
CA ILE A 170 11.79 11.24 -3.89
C ILE A 170 10.95 12.38 -3.32
N THR A 171 11.28 13.63 -3.63
CA THR A 171 10.48 14.77 -3.18
C THR A 171 9.06 14.74 -3.77
N ALA A 172 8.90 14.35 -5.03
CA ALA A 172 7.57 14.17 -5.64
C ALA A 172 6.75 13.06 -4.95
N LEU A 173 7.39 11.95 -4.59
CA LEU A 173 6.77 10.86 -3.82
C LEU A 173 6.34 11.33 -2.42
N VAL A 174 7.17 12.14 -1.74
CA VAL A 174 6.84 12.71 -0.43
C VAL A 174 5.63 13.65 -0.51
N ILE A 175 5.56 14.51 -1.53
CA ILE A 175 4.41 15.40 -1.76
C ILE A 175 3.14 14.57 -2.01
N PHE A 176 3.24 13.52 -2.83
CA PHE A 176 2.14 12.58 -3.07
C PHE A 176 1.63 11.97 -1.76
N LEU A 177 2.53 11.42 -0.94
CA LEU A 177 2.24 10.84 0.37
C LEU A 177 1.52 11.84 1.29
N VAL A 178 2.03 13.08 1.38
CA VAL A 178 1.44 14.12 2.21
C VAL A 178 0.03 14.45 1.73
N ILE A 179 -0.19 14.63 0.42
CA ILE A 179 -1.50 14.92 -0.15
C ILE A 179 -2.48 13.77 0.11
N TYR A 180 -2.05 12.53 -0.13
CA TYR A 180 -2.87 11.35 0.11
C TYR A 180 -3.28 11.26 1.58
N VAL A 181 -2.33 11.39 2.52
CA VAL A 181 -2.60 11.38 3.96
C VAL A 181 -3.55 12.51 4.37
N VAL A 182 -3.38 13.71 3.82
CA VAL A 182 -4.26 14.86 4.09
C VAL A 182 -5.68 14.57 3.60
N LEU A 183 -5.85 14.11 2.36
CA LEU A 183 -7.17 13.76 1.81
C LEU A 183 -7.82 12.63 2.61
N MET A 184 -7.05 11.60 2.96
CA MET A 184 -7.50 10.49 3.78
C MET A 184 -7.91 10.93 5.19
N ARG A 185 -7.24 11.93 5.77
CA ARG A 185 -7.64 12.48 7.08
C ARG A 185 -9.01 13.15 7.03
N TYR A 186 -9.38 13.77 5.90
CA TYR A 186 -10.70 14.36 5.75
C TYR A 186 -11.80 13.33 5.49
N THR A 187 -11.47 12.18 4.90
CA THR A 187 -12.44 11.09 4.66
C THR A 187 -12.58 10.12 5.83
N VAL A 188 -11.52 9.87 6.62
CA VAL A 188 -11.49 8.95 7.77
C VAL A 188 -11.67 9.67 9.11
N ARG A 189 -12.19 10.91 9.12
CA ARG A 189 -12.58 11.57 10.38
C ARG A 189 -13.73 10.79 11.04
N VAL A 190 -13.35 9.87 11.93
CA VAL A 190 -14.22 9.35 12.98
C VAL A 190 -14.46 10.53 13.93
N GLN A 191 -15.70 11.03 13.94
CA GLN A 191 -16.23 11.78 15.08
C GLN A 191 -16.48 10.82 16.24
#